data_AF-A0A6G1RSX3-F1
#
_entry.id   AF-A0A6G1RSX3-F1
#
_cell.length_a   1.000
_cell.length_b   1.000
_cell.length_c   1.000
_cell.angle_alpha   90.00
_cell.angle_beta   90.00
_cell.angle_gamma   90.00
#
_symmetry.space_group_name_H-M   'P 1'
#
loop_
_entity.id
_entity.type
_entity.pdbx_description
1 polymer ?
#
loop_
_entity_poly.entity_id
_entity_poly.type
_entity_poly.pdbx_seq_one_letter_code
_entity_poly.pdbx_strand_id
1 'polypeptide(L)'
;PLLYCSDVSVIGTEFYIMQHVQGRVFRDLSLPEVGPAERSALYIAMIETLALLHSIDLQSLGLQGYGRGPGYCRRQVSTWKRQYDAAAHTDIPAMNKLSEWLANNLPPDDNEETLIHGDFRIDNIIFHPKEARVLAVLDWELSTTGHPLADLAYATLFYFWPTSVKDLAQGTVLGFKDPIETPSFEELISIYCRCRGISTTLSNFNFFLALSYFKMAAIAQGVYARYLLGNASAENSHEFAKIVKPLAERGLELSKRSSFSSRHHRISGELFHQSRKGQEILLKVKQFMKQHIYPAEKEIIKYYAGHGSTEEKWKKPPLLERLKEMAKAEGLWNLFLPDVSGLSQLDYALIAEETGKCFFAPEVFNCHAPDTGNMEVLHMYGTEEQKKEWLEPLLEGKISSCFCMTEPDVASSDATNMQCSIERDGNSYVINGKKWWSSGAGNPNCKVAIVMGKTKNSSASRYKQHSMIIVPMDTP
;
A
#
# COMPACT_ATOMS: atom_id res chain seq x y z
N PRO A 1 -9.58 20.87 -25.16
CA PRO A 1 -9.35 20.79 -26.63
C PRO A 1 -8.34 21.87 -27.02
N LEU A 2 -7.37 21.58 -27.89
CA LEU A 2 -6.45 22.58 -28.44
C LEU A 2 -7.15 23.46 -29.49
N LEU A 3 -8.09 22.87 -30.24
CA LEU A 3 -8.92 23.55 -31.21
C LEU A 3 -10.26 22.81 -31.31
N TYR A 4 -11.37 23.53 -31.42
CA TYR A 4 -12.67 22.99 -31.83
C TYR A 4 -13.07 23.65 -33.14
N CYS A 5 -13.53 22.85 -34.10
CA CYS A 5 -13.96 23.27 -35.42
C CYS A 5 -15.40 22.81 -35.64
N SER A 6 -16.34 23.76 -35.63
CA SER A 6 -17.74 23.54 -35.98
C SER A 6 -18.00 23.62 -37.49
N ASP A 7 -17.01 24.01 -38.29
CA ASP A 7 -17.14 24.06 -39.75
C ASP A 7 -17.06 22.67 -40.36
N VAL A 8 -18.23 22.10 -40.62
CA VAL A 8 -18.38 20.78 -41.24
C VAL A 8 -17.83 20.72 -42.67
N SER A 9 -17.57 21.85 -43.33
CA SER A 9 -17.02 21.85 -44.70
C SER A 9 -15.57 21.36 -44.77
N VAL A 10 -14.83 21.40 -43.65
CA VAL A 10 -13.41 21.01 -43.58
C VAL A 10 -13.21 19.51 -43.77
N ILE A 11 -14.01 18.66 -43.09
CA ILE A 11 -13.86 17.19 -43.12
C ILE A 11 -15.20 16.43 -43.12
N GLY A 12 -16.33 17.13 -43.29
CA GLY A 12 -17.67 16.54 -43.37
C GLY A 12 -18.40 16.37 -42.03
N THR A 13 -17.79 16.74 -40.90
CA THR A 13 -18.40 16.70 -39.56
C THR A 13 -17.67 17.67 -38.63
N GLU A 14 -18.30 18.02 -37.50
CA GLU A 14 -17.63 18.81 -36.46
C GLU A 14 -16.51 17.97 -35.81
N PHE A 15 -15.41 18.62 -35.45
CA PHE A 15 -14.29 17.92 -34.82
C PHE A 15 -13.53 18.83 -33.86
N TYR A 16 -12.68 18.21 -33.03
CA TYR A 16 -11.72 18.94 -32.20
C TYR A 16 -10.35 18.27 -32.25
N ILE A 17 -9.31 19.03 -31.98
CA ILE A 17 -7.93 18.58 -31.86
C ILE A 17 -7.57 18.60 -30.37
N MET A 18 -6.85 17.58 -29.91
CA MET A 18 -6.36 17.48 -28.54
C MET A 18 -4.89 17.07 -28.52
N GLN A 19 -4.25 17.28 -27.38
CA GLN A 19 -2.89 16.79 -27.15
C GLN A 19 -2.88 15.26 -27.16
N HIS A 20 -1.91 14.67 -27.85
CA HIS A 20 -1.63 13.24 -27.76
C HIS A 20 -0.78 12.96 -26.50
N VAL A 21 -1.38 12.35 -25.48
CA VAL A 21 -0.73 12.05 -24.21
C VAL A 21 -0.22 10.60 -24.23
N GLN A 22 1.09 10.40 -24.19
CA GLN A 22 1.70 9.07 -24.13
C GLN A 22 1.82 8.57 -22.69
N GLY A 23 1.23 7.41 -22.39
CA GLY A 23 1.22 6.82 -21.05
C GLY A 23 0.70 5.38 -21.00
N ARG A 24 0.43 4.88 -19.80
CA ARG A 24 -0.13 3.56 -19.53
C ARG A 24 -1.63 3.66 -19.29
N VAL A 25 -2.40 2.77 -19.91
CA VAL A 25 -3.83 2.61 -19.65
C VAL A 25 -4.05 1.18 -19.19
N PHE A 26 -4.62 1.02 -18.00
CA PHE A 26 -4.85 -0.29 -17.41
C PHE A 26 -6.30 -0.69 -17.58
N ARG A 27 -6.54 -1.78 -18.33
CA ARG A 27 -7.90 -2.27 -18.60
C ARG A 27 -8.40 -3.28 -17.57
N ASP A 28 -7.49 -3.87 -16.80
CA ASP A 28 -7.81 -4.85 -15.75
C ASP A 28 -7.67 -4.18 -14.37
N LEU A 29 -8.72 -4.23 -13.54
CA LEU A 29 -8.67 -3.66 -12.18
C LEU A 29 -7.70 -4.40 -11.26
N SER A 30 -7.38 -5.66 -11.56
CA SER A 30 -6.40 -6.40 -10.77
C SER A 30 -4.97 -5.87 -10.95
N LEU A 31 -4.72 -5.09 -12.02
CA LEU A 31 -3.40 -4.57 -12.38
C LEU A 31 -2.32 -5.67 -12.28
N PRO A 32 -2.44 -6.75 -13.07
CA PRO A 32 -1.53 -7.89 -12.98
C PRO A 32 -0.11 -7.55 -13.44
N GLU A 33 0.07 -6.46 -14.20
CA GLU A 33 1.35 -6.06 -14.78
C GLU A 33 2.28 -5.35 -13.77
N VAL A 34 1.80 -5.02 -12.57
CA VAL A 34 2.55 -4.25 -11.57
C VAL A 34 2.62 -4.94 -10.22
N GLY A 35 3.67 -4.61 -9.44
CA GLY A 35 3.82 -5.13 -8.08
C GLY A 35 2.84 -4.50 -7.07
N PRO A 36 2.66 -5.10 -5.88
CA PRO A 36 1.70 -4.63 -4.87
C PRO A 36 1.85 -3.15 -4.48
N ALA A 37 3.08 -2.69 -4.25
CA ALA A 37 3.33 -1.30 -3.86
C ALA A 37 2.94 -0.30 -4.97
N GLU A 38 3.26 -0.62 -6.22
CA GLU A 38 2.88 0.22 -7.37
C GLU A 38 1.36 0.19 -7.60
N ARG A 39 0.73 -0.98 -7.46
CA ARG A 39 -0.73 -1.13 -7.52
C ARG A 39 -1.42 -0.19 -6.54
N SER A 40 -0.98 -0.20 -5.28
CA SER A 40 -1.50 0.69 -4.25
C SER A 40 -1.30 2.15 -4.62
N ALA A 41 -0.10 2.53 -5.09
CA ALA A 41 0.17 3.90 -5.52
C ALA A 41 -0.72 4.36 -6.70
N LEU A 42 -1.03 3.48 -7.66
CA LEU A 42 -1.91 3.80 -8.79
C LEU A 42 -3.35 4.07 -8.34
N TYR A 43 -3.91 3.24 -7.46
CA TYR A 43 -5.25 3.44 -6.90
C TYR A 43 -5.33 4.70 -6.03
N ILE A 44 -4.27 5.00 -5.27
CA ILE A 44 -4.17 6.25 -4.51
C ILE A 44 -4.17 7.44 -5.46
N ALA A 45 -3.32 7.43 -6.49
CA ALA A 45 -3.24 8.51 -7.48
C ALA A 45 -4.57 8.73 -8.24
N MET A 46 -5.30 7.65 -8.53
CA MET A 46 -6.65 7.72 -9.10
C MET A 46 -7.61 8.50 -8.18
N ILE A 47 -7.63 8.18 -6.89
CA ILE A 47 -8.54 8.81 -5.92
C ILE A 47 -8.12 10.24 -5.58
N GLU A 48 -6.83 10.52 -5.49
CA GLU A 48 -6.31 11.89 -5.34
C GLU A 48 -6.71 12.76 -6.53
N THR A 49 -6.65 12.21 -7.76
CA THR A 49 -7.10 12.90 -8.97
C THR A 49 -8.61 13.17 -8.93
N LEU A 50 -9.42 12.21 -8.47
CA LEU A 50 -10.86 12.40 -8.31
C LEU A 50 -11.18 13.48 -7.27
N ALA A 51 -10.48 13.48 -6.14
CA ALA A 51 -10.63 14.49 -5.12
C ALA A 51 -10.24 15.89 -5.64
N LEU A 52 -9.17 15.98 -6.44
CA LEU A 52 -8.77 17.21 -7.10
C LEU A 52 -9.86 17.70 -8.06
N LEU A 53 -10.39 16.82 -8.91
CA LEU A 53 -11.48 17.14 -9.85
C LEU A 53 -12.69 17.75 -9.12
N HIS A 54 -13.11 17.13 -8.02
CA HIS A 54 -14.24 17.61 -7.23
C HIS A 54 -13.94 18.85 -6.37
N SER A 55 -12.69 19.31 -6.30
CA SER A 55 -12.28 20.54 -5.62
C SER A 55 -12.15 21.73 -6.56
N ILE A 56 -12.34 21.54 -7.88
CA ILE A 56 -12.21 22.64 -8.83
C ILE A 56 -13.41 23.58 -8.72
N ASP A 57 -13.12 24.89 -8.62
CA ASP A 57 -14.14 25.92 -8.66
C ASP A 57 -14.70 26.06 -10.09
N LEU A 58 -15.99 25.75 -10.26
CA LEU A 58 -16.72 25.85 -11.53
C LEU A 58 -16.72 27.27 -12.10
N GLN A 59 -16.70 28.29 -11.24
CA GLN A 59 -16.66 29.69 -11.68
C GLN A 59 -15.32 30.02 -12.33
N SER A 60 -14.21 29.58 -11.72
CA SER A 60 -12.86 29.76 -12.27
C SER A 60 -12.68 29.12 -13.66
N LEU A 61 -13.41 28.04 -13.95
CA LEU A 61 -13.39 27.35 -15.25
C LEU A 61 -14.38 27.93 -16.28
N GLY A 62 -15.24 28.88 -15.89
CA GLY A 62 -16.31 29.37 -16.76
C GLY A 62 -17.36 28.30 -17.10
N LEU A 63 -17.49 27.25 -16.28
CA LEU A 63 -18.44 26.15 -16.48
C LEU A 63 -19.79 26.38 -15.77
N GLN A 64 -20.13 27.64 -15.50
CA GLN A 64 -21.42 28.00 -14.94
C GLN A 64 -22.54 27.60 -15.91
N GLY A 65 -23.48 26.77 -15.45
CA GLY A 65 -24.57 26.27 -16.28
C GLY A 65 -24.21 25.07 -17.17
N TYR A 66 -23.04 24.45 -16.99
CA TYR A 66 -22.68 23.22 -17.73
C TYR A 66 -23.64 22.05 -17.43
N GLY A 67 -24.07 21.92 -16.17
CA GLY A 67 -25.13 20.97 -15.80
C GLY A 67 -26.45 21.64 -15.45
N ARG A 68 -27.30 20.91 -14.72
CA ARG A 68 -28.70 21.30 -14.44
C ARG A 68 -28.93 21.85 -13.02
N GLY A 69 -27.87 22.20 -12.30
CA GLY A 69 -27.97 22.77 -10.95
C GLY A 69 -28.39 21.77 -9.86
N PRO A 70 -28.87 22.24 -8.70
CA PRO A 70 -29.24 21.42 -7.54
C PRO A 70 -30.28 20.34 -7.82
N GLY A 71 -30.31 19.28 -7.01
CA GLY A 71 -31.25 18.16 -7.17
C GLY A 71 -30.70 17.03 -8.05
N TYR A 72 -29.38 16.83 -8.06
CA TYR A 72 -28.71 15.83 -8.89
C TYR A 72 -29.18 14.41 -8.57
N CYS A 73 -29.19 14.01 -7.30
CA CYS A 73 -29.58 12.67 -6.88
C CYS A 73 -31.02 12.35 -7.29
N ARG A 74 -31.95 13.28 -7.06
CA ARG A 74 -33.36 13.11 -7.47
C ARG A 74 -33.50 12.90 -8.98
N ARG A 75 -32.74 13.67 -9.78
CA ARG A 75 -32.73 13.51 -11.25
C ARG A 75 -32.14 12.19 -11.68
N GLN A 76 -31.06 11.74 -11.06
CA GLN A 76 -30.45 10.44 -11.38
C GLN A 76 -31.43 9.30 -11.11
N VAL A 77 -32.05 9.26 -9.92
CA VAL A 77 -33.03 8.21 -9.57
C VAL A 77 -34.19 8.17 -10.57
N SER A 78 -34.79 9.32 -10.87
CA SER A 78 -35.92 9.40 -11.81
C SER A 78 -35.54 9.05 -13.25
N THR A 79 -34.34 9.45 -13.69
CA THR A 79 -33.85 9.17 -15.05
C THR A 79 -33.57 7.69 -15.24
N TRP A 80 -32.80 7.07 -14.32
CA TRP A 80 -32.47 5.65 -14.43
C TRP A 80 -33.68 4.75 -14.23
N LYS A 81 -34.64 5.15 -13.38
CA LYS A 81 -35.93 4.45 -13.28
C LYS A 81 -36.65 4.47 -14.62
N ARG A 82 -36.81 5.64 -15.24
CA ARG A 82 -37.50 5.77 -16.53
C ARG A 82 -36.81 4.95 -17.62
N GLN A 83 -35.47 4.97 -17.67
CA GLN A 83 -34.72 4.18 -18.64
C GLN A 83 -34.85 2.68 -18.41
N TYR A 84 -34.80 2.22 -17.15
CA TYR A 84 -35.02 0.82 -16.82
C TYR A 84 -36.44 0.38 -17.17
N ASP A 85 -37.47 1.13 -16.75
CA ASP A 85 -38.87 0.80 -17.02
C ASP A 85 -39.17 0.71 -18.53
N ALA A 86 -38.52 1.55 -19.35
CA ALA A 86 -38.64 1.51 -20.81
C ALA A 86 -37.93 0.31 -21.47
N ALA A 87 -36.92 -0.26 -20.82
CA ALA A 87 -36.12 -1.38 -21.33
C ALA A 87 -36.47 -2.74 -20.70
N ALA A 88 -37.20 -2.74 -19.58
CA ALA A 88 -37.58 -3.93 -18.84
C ALA A 88 -38.62 -4.75 -19.61
N HIS A 89 -38.36 -6.06 -19.73
CA HIS A 89 -39.27 -7.03 -20.35
C HIS A 89 -39.59 -8.21 -19.42
N THR A 90 -38.87 -8.31 -18.30
CA THR A 90 -39.13 -9.27 -17.21
C THR A 90 -39.14 -8.52 -15.90
N ASP A 91 -39.99 -8.94 -14.96
CA ASP A 91 -39.98 -8.36 -13.62
C ASP A 91 -38.74 -8.79 -12.83
N ILE A 92 -38.02 -7.81 -12.28
CA ILE A 92 -36.88 -8.02 -11.37
C ILE A 92 -37.25 -7.32 -10.06
N PRO A 93 -37.82 -8.04 -9.08
CA PRO A 93 -38.29 -7.44 -7.83
C PRO A 93 -37.22 -6.63 -7.07
N ALA A 94 -35.94 -7.01 -7.22
CA ALA A 94 -34.83 -6.28 -6.62
C ALA A 94 -34.67 -4.86 -7.21
N MET A 95 -34.87 -4.67 -8.52
CA MET A 95 -34.81 -3.34 -9.15
C MET A 95 -35.95 -2.45 -8.69
N ASN A 96 -37.17 -2.99 -8.59
CA ASN A 96 -38.33 -2.22 -8.12
C ASN A 96 -38.11 -1.74 -6.68
N LYS A 97 -37.68 -2.66 -5.78
CA LYS A 97 -37.38 -2.33 -4.38
C LYS A 97 -36.23 -1.34 -4.24
N LEU A 98 -35.17 -1.49 -5.05
CA LEU A 98 -34.03 -0.58 -5.04
C LEU A 98 -34.43 0.82 -5.51
N SER A 99 -35.20 0.91 -6.60
CA SER A 99 -35.71 2.17 -7.12
C SER A 99 -36.62 2.88 -6.12
N GLU A 100 -37.52 2.16 -5.45
CA GLU A 100 -38.40 2.71 -4.43
C GLU A 100 -37.61 3.19 -3.21
N TRP A 101 -36.64 2.39 -2.75
CA TRP A 101 -35.77 2.78 -1.65
C TRP A 101 -34.99 4.05 -1.98
N LEU A 102 -34.41 4.16 -3.18
CA LEU A 102 -33.69 5.36 -3.63
C LEU A 102 -34.59 6.59 -3.68
N ALA A 103 -35.82 6.45 -4.15
CA ALA A 103 -36.77 7.57 -4.18
C ALA A 103 -37.14 8.07 -2.76
N ASN A 104 -37.21 7.16 -1.79
CA ASN A 104 -37.61 7.46 -0.40
C ASN A 104 -36.43 7.86 0.51
N ASN A 105 -35.18 7.69 0.08
CA ASN A 105 -33.98 7.92 0.90
C ASN A 105 -33.01 8.91 0.24
N LEU A 106 -33.53 9.89 -0.51
CA LEU A 106 -32.72 10.97 -1.07
C LEU A 106 -31.93 11.69 0.06
N PRO A 107 -30.66 12.06 -0.18
CA PRO A 107 -29.89 12.85 0.78
C PRO A 107 -30.64 14.14 1.16
N PRO A 108 -30.58 14.58 2.44
CA PRO A 108 -31.30 15.76 2.91
C PRO A 108 -30.77 17.05 2.27
N ASP A 109 -29.51 17.08 1.82
CA ASP A 109 -28.90 18.17 1.09
C ASP A 109 -28.35 17.64 -0.26
N ASP A 110 -29.09 17.87 -1.34
CA ASP A 110 -28.74 17.47 -2.72
C ASP A 110 -28.32 18.71 -3.54
N ASN A 111 -27.78 19.72 -2.87
CA ASN A 111 -27.36 20.98 -3.48
C ASN A 111 -25.86 21.07 -3.75
N GLU A 112 -25.04 20.13 -3.26
CA GLU A 112 -23.61 20.10 -3.58
C GLU A 112 -23.42 19.89 -5.09
N GLU A 113 -22.78 20.87 -5.73
CA GLU A 113 -22.59 20.92 -7.17
C GLU A 113 -21.10 21.10 -7.48
N THR A 114 -20.49 20.04 -8.01
CA THR A 114 -19.10 20.01 -8.46
C THR A 114 -19.03 19.46 -9.87
N LEU A 115 -17.90 19.65 -10.56
CA LEU A 115 -17.67 18.95 -11.82
C LEU A 115 -17.51 17.46 -11.54
N ILE A 116 -18.38 16.64 -12.09
CA ILE A 116 -18.29 15.17 -12.01
C ILE A 116 -18.00 14.60 -13.40
N HIS A 117 -17.20 13.55 -13.44
CA HIS A 117 -16.87 12.80 -14.64
C HIS A 117 -18.04 11.92 -15.10
N GLY A 118 -18.79 11.33 -14.16
CA GLY A 118 -19.92 10.46 -14.45
C GLY A 118 -19.54 9.01 -14.81
N ASP A 119 -18.30 8.77 -15.24
CA ASP A 119 -17.75 7.45 -15.58
C ASP A 119 -16.31 7.24 -15.04
N PHE A 120 -16.02 7.75 -13.85
CA PHE A 120 -14.64 7.75 -13.33
C PHE A 120 -14.17 6.35 -12.92
N ARG A 121 -13.24 5.77 -13.69
CA ARG A 121 -12.65 4.44 -13.45
C ARG A 121 -11.19 4.39 -13.89
N ILE A 122 -10.44 3.38 -13.45
CA ILE A 122 -9.00 3.27 -13.75
C ILE A 122 -8.71 3.11 -15.25
N ASP A 123 -9.62 2.48 -16.00
CA ASP A 123 -9.50 2.27 -17.44
C ASP A 123 -9.67 3.57 -18.24
N ASN A 124 -10.26 4.60 -17.64
CA ASN A 124 -10.41 5.94 -18.21
C ASN A 124 -9.26 6.88 -17.80
N ILE A 125 -8.13 6.35 -17.34
CA ILE A 125 -6.99 7.14 -16.87
C ILE A 125 -5.71 6.76 -17.62
N ILE A 126 -5.01 7.78 -18.10
CA ILE A 126 -3.65 7.65 -18.61
C ILE A 126 -2.67 7.94 -17.46
N PHE A 127 -1.92 6.93 -17.05
CA PHE A 127 -0.83 7.06 -16.08
C PHE A 127 0.51 7.31 -16.76
N HIS A 128 1.46 7.88 -16.02
CA HIS A 128 2.83 8.06 -16.48
C HIS A 128 3.50 6.71 -16.83
N PRO A 129 4.38 6.65 -17.86
CA PRO A 129 5.02 5.39 -18.28
C PRO A 129 5.80 4.64 -17.19
N LYS A 130 6.29 5.34 -16.17
CA LYS A 130 7.17 4.78 -15.12
C LYS A 130 6.79 5.14 -13.69
N GLU A 131 5.80 6.01 -13.51
CA GLU A 131 5.43 6.54 -12.18
C GLU A 131 3.94 6.27 -11.94
N ALA A 132 3.54 6.16 -10.67
CA ALA A 132 2.14 6.12 -10.26
C ALA A 132 1.57 7.53 -10.20
N ARG A 133 1.50 8.19 -11.35
CA ARG A 133 1.02 9.58 -11.50
C ARG A 133 0.07 9.67 -12.69
N VAL A 134 -1.07 10.32 -12.48
CA VAL A 134 -2.06 10.55 -13.54
C VAL A 134 -1.60 11.66 -14.47
N LEU A 135 -1.67 11.42 -15.78
CA LEU A 135 -1.37 12.38 -16.84
C LEU A 135 -2.65 12.95 -17.47
N ALA A 136 -3.68 12.12 -17.65
CA ALA A 136 -4.95 12.55 -18.23
C ALA A 136 -6.10 11.64 -17.78
N VAL A 137 -7.31 12.22 -17.72
CA VAL A 137 -8.58 11.51 -17.57
C VAL A 137 -9.30 11.55 -18.92
N LEU A 138 -9.84 10.42 -19.36
CA LEU A 138 -10.46 10.19 -20.68
C LEU A 138 -11.98 10.09 -20.57
N ASP A 139 -12.67 10.16 -21.71
CA ASP A 139 -14.11 9.83 -21.84
C ASP A 139 -15.07 10.72 -21.01
N TRP A 140 -14.92 12.03 -21.18
CA TRP A 140 -15.72 13.07 -20.53
C TRP A 140 -17.18 13.20 -21.04
N GLU A 141 -17.66 12.29 -21.89
CA GLU A 141 -18.98 12.41 -22.55
C GLU A 141 -20.17 12.35 -21.57
N LEU A 142 -19.99 11.72 -20.42
CA LEU A 142 -21.00 11.64 -19.35
C LEU A 142 -20.81 12.70 -18.26
N SER A 143 -19.82 13.58 -18.40
CA SER A 143 -19.51 14.58 -17.41
C SER A 143 -20.59 15.65 -17.31
N THR A 144 -20.82 16.15 -16.11
CA THR A 144 -21.81 17.19 -15.84
C THR A 144 -21.49 17.86 -14.50
N THR A 145 -22.37 18.75 -14.03
CA THR A 145 -22.33 19.22 -12.65
C THR A 145 -23.26 18.39 -11.78
N GLY A 146 -22.79 17.98 -10.60
CA GLY A 146 -23.54 17.10 -9.72
C GLY A 146 -22.87 16.82 -8.39
N HIS A 147 -23.46 15.87 -7.66
CA HIS A 147 -23.01 15.51 -6.32
C HIS A 147 -21.74 14.64 -6.41
N PRO A 148 -20.61 15.04 -5.79
CA PRO A 148 -19.32 14.37 -6.00
C PRO A 148 -19.25 12.93 -5.48
N LEU A 149 -20.01 12.62 -4.43
CA LEU A 149 -20.10 11.25 -3.91
C LEU A 149 -20.67 10.24 -4.91
N ALA A 150 -21.38 10.68 -5.95
CA ALA A 150 -21.84 9.79 -7.01
C ALA A 150 -20.67 9.20 -7.80
N ASP A 151 -19.68 10.04 -8.15
CA ASP A 151 -18.47 9.59 -8.83
C ASP A 151 -17.58 8.77 -7.91
N LEU A 152 -17.42 9.16 -6.64
CA LEU A 152 -16.64 8.38 -5.68
C LEU A 152 -17.22 6.98 -5.45
N ALA A 153 -18.54 6.88 -5.32
CA ALA A 153 -19.23 5.60 -5.20
C ALA A 153 -19.07 4.75 -6.46
N TYR A 154 -19.15 5.37 -7.65
CA TYR A 154 -18.93 4.68 -8.92
C TYR A 154 -17.50 4.15 -9.05
N ALA A 155 -16.50 4.98 -8.74
CA ALA A 155 -15.08 4.64 -8.79
C ALA A 155 -14.68 3.51 -7.84
N THR A 156 -15.45 3.28 -6.77
CA THR A 156 -15.18 2.26 -5.74
C THR A 156 -16.11 1.05 -5.82
N LEU A 157 -16.93 0.93 -6.88
CA LEU A 157 -17.88 -0.18 -7.05
C LEU A 157 -17.23 -1.56 -6.99
N PHE A 158 -15.99 -1.67 -7.44
CA PHE A 158 -15.26 -2.93 -7.58
C PHE A 158 -15.08 -3.67 -6.24
N TYR A 159 -15.00 -2.97 -5.11
CA TYR A 159 -14.93 -3.61 -3.78
C TYR A 159 -16.18 -4.41 -3.41
N PHE A 160 -17.32 -4.07 -4.01
CA PHE A 160 -18.60 -4.67 -3.68
C PHE A 160 -19.15 -5.51 -4.82
N TRP A 161 -18.35 -5.87 -5.82
CA TRP A 161 -18.85 -6.58 -6.99
C TRP A 161 -19.57 -7.90 -6.64
N PRO A 162 -20.72 -8.23 -7.27
CA PRO A 162 -21.45 -9.45 -6.96
C PRO A 162 -20.63 -10.71 -7.29
N THR A 163 -20.45 -11.59 -6.31
CA THR A 163 -19.69 -12.84 -6.47
C THR A 163 -20.33 -13.83 -7.45
N SER A 164 -21.62 -13.65 -7.77
CA SER A 164 -22.38 -14.45 -8.74
C SER A 164 -22.07 -14.10 -10.21
N VAL A 165 -21.28 -13.06 -10.47
CA VAL A 165 -21.02 -12.52 -11.83
C VAL A 165 -19.59 -12.81 -12.32
N LYS A 166 -18.86 -13.75 -11.67
CA LYS A 166 -17.42 -13.98 -11.88
C LYS A 166 -16.98 -14.31 -13.33
N ASP A 167 -17.82 -14.96 -14.14
CA ASP A 167 -17.40 -15.52 -15.45
C ASP A 167 -17.82 -14.68 -16.68
N LEU A 168 -18.68 -13.68 -16.52
CA LEU A 168 -19.15 -12.80 -17.62
C LEU A 168 -18.21 -11.61 -17.89
N ALA A 169 -17.12 -11.55 -17.14
CA ALA A 169 -16.12 -10.48 -17.12
C ALA A 169 -14.92 -10.75 -18.05
N GLN A 170 -14.99 -11.73 -18.97
CA GLN A 170 -13.87 -12.02 -19.88
C GLN A 170 -13.58 -10.91 -20.91
N GLY A 171 -14.42 -9.88 -20.97
CA GLY A 171 -14.14 -8.62 -21.69
C GLY A 171 -14.02 -7.38 -20.80
N THR A 172 -14.29 -7.52 -19.49
CA THR A 172 -14.31 -6.41 -18.53
C THR A 172 -13.91 -6.87 -17.11
N VAL A 173 -12.68 -6.54 -16.73
CA VAL A 173 -12.39 -5.71 -15.54
C VAL A 173 -12.45 -6.36 -14.15
N LEU A 174 -13.07 -7.54 -13.88
CA LEU A 174 -13.30 -7.99 -12.48
C LEU A 174 -12.95 -9.46 -12.14
N GLY A 175 -11.79 -9.95 -12.59
CA GLY A 175 -11.27 -11.27 -12.24
C GLY A 175 -10.25 -11.27 -11.10
N PHE A 176 -10.64 -11.04 -9.84
CA PHE A 176 -9.72 -11.23 -8.71
C PHE A 176 -9.50 -12.73 -8.46
N LYS A 177 -8.42 -13.30 -9.02
CA LYS A 177 -8.07 -14.73 -8.85
C LYS A 177 -7.32 -15.04 -7.55
N ASP A 178 -6.74 -14.03 -6.90
CA ASP A 178 -5.94 -14.14 -5.67
C ASP A 178 -6.25 -12.96 -4.72
N PRO A 179 -5.89 -13.01 -3.42
CA PRO A 179 -5.92 -11.84 -2.54
C PRO A 179 -4.88 -10.82 -3.04
N ILE A 180 -5.29 -10.04 -4.03
CA ILE A 180 -4.50 -8.96 -4.59
C ILE A 180 -4.46 -7.87 -3.52
N GLU A 181 -3.26 -7.53 -3.07
CA GLU A 181 -3.01 -6.39 -2.20
C GLU A 181 -3.35 -5.10 -2.99
N THR A 182 -4.57 -4.61 -2.78
CA THR A 182 -5.03 -3.27 -3.11
C THR A 182 -5.28 -2.51 -1.81
N PRO A 183 -5.25 -1.17 -1.81
CA PRO A 183 -5.75 -0.39 -0.69
C PRO A 183 -7.16 -0.87 -0.33
N SER A 184 -7.51 -0.81 0.95
CA SER A 184 -8.87 -1.06 1.41
C SER A 184 -9.83 0.04 0.92
N PHE A 185 -11.11 -0.29 0.89
CA PHE A 185 -12.16 0.66 0.58
C PHE A 185 -12.10 1.87 1.53
N GLU A 186 -11.92 1.61 2.83
CA GLU A 186 -11.82 2.62 3.87
C GLU A 186 -10.60 3.55 3.69
N GLU A 187 -9.46 3.01 3.25
CA GLU A 187 -8.26 3.81 2.95
C GLU A 187 -8.50 4.77 1.78
N LEU A 188 -9.09 4.30 0.68
CA LEU A 188 -9.41 5.16 -0.47
C LEU A 188 -10.40 6.26 -0.09
N ILE A 189 -11.44 5.94 0.69
CA ILE A 189 -12.38 6.95 1.21
C ILE A 189 -11.65 7.97 2.10
N SER A 190 -10.78 7.52 3.00
CA SER A 190 -10.00 8.41 3.86
C SER A 190 -9.10 9.37 3.08
N ILE A 191 -8.41 8.85 2.05
CA ILE A 191 -7.56 9.66 1.16
C ILE A 191 -8.39 10.70 0.43
N TYR A 192 -9.51 10.31 -0.15
CA TYR A 192 -10.42 11.23 -0.82
C TYR A 192 -10.87 12.36 0.12
N CYS A 193 -11.35 12.01 1.32
CA CYS A 193 -11.84 12.96 2.30
C CYS A 193 -10.74 13.94 2.74
N ARG A 194 -9.52 13.43 2.98
CA ARG A 194 -8.35 14.25 3.33
C ARG A 194 -7.99 15.22 2.21
N CYS A 195 -7.97 14.78 0.95
CA CYS A 195 -7.68 15.64 -0.20
C CYS A 195 -8.76 16.72 -0.41
N ARG A 196 -10.02 16.41 -0.11
CA ARG A 196 -11.15 17.36 -0.15
C ARG A 196 -11.24 18.26 1.08
N GLY A 197 -10.52 17.95 2.16
CA GLY A 197 -10.65 18.65 3.44
C GLY A 197 -12.01 18.43 4.14
N ILE A 198 -12.65 17.27 3.91
CA ILE A 198 -13.97 16.92 4.48
C ILE A 198 -13.87 15.78 5.50
N SER A 199 -14.94 15.56 6.26
CA SER A 199 -15.04 14.46 7.22
C SER A 199 -14.90 13.08 6.55
N THR A 200 -14.17 12.16 7.18
CA THR A 200 -14.10 10.74 6.77
C THR A 200 -15.42 10.00 7.00
N THR A 201 -16.32 10.57 7.80
CA THR A 201 -17.68 10.04 7.98
C THR A 201 -18.58 10.61 6.88
N LEU A 202 -18.62 9.92 5.74
CA LEU A 202 -19.52 10.25 4.62
C LEU A 202 -20.95 9.81 4.96
N SER A 203 -21.76 10.74 5.47
CA SER A 203 -23.19 10.50 5.70
C SER A 203 -23.88 10.13 4.38
N ASN A 204 -24.80 9.17 4.43
CA ASN A 204 -25.55 8.69 3.27
C ASN A 204 -24.72 8.06 2.14
N PHE A 205 -23.46 7.65 2.36
CA PHE A 205 -22.66 7.01 1.30
C PHE A 205 -23.33 5.74 0.72
N ASN A 206 -24.10 5.01 1.53
CA ASN A 206 -24.95 3.90 1.07
C ASN A 206 -25.87 4.28 -0.08
N PHE A 207 -26.43 5.49 -0.04
CA PHE A 207 -27.32 5.97 -1.09
C PHE A 207 -26.58 6.07 -2.43
N PHE A 208 -25.37 6.62 -2.44
CA PHE A 208 -24.57 6.77 -3.66
C PHE A 208 -24.09 5.43 -4.21
N LEU A 209 -23.72 4.47 -3.35
CA LEU A 209 -23.41 3.11 -3.76
C LEU A 209 -24.64 2.42 -4.36
N ALA A 210 -25.78 2.48 -3.68
CA ALA A 210 -27.05 1.93 -4.16
C ALA A 210 -27.46 2.54 -5.51
N LEU A 211 -27.31 3.87 -5.66
CA LEU A 211 -27.57 4.58 -6.90
C LEU A 211 -26.64 4.14 -8.03
N SER A 212 -25.35 3.91 -7.73
CA SER A 212 -24.36 3.45 -8.71
C SER A 212 -24.68 2.04 -9.22
N TYR A 213 -25.06 1.12 -8.34
CA TYR A 213 -25.53 -0.22 -8.72
C TYR A 213 -26.85 -0.17 -9.50
N PHE A 214 -27.78 0.72 -9.11
CA PHE A 214 -29.04 0.93 -9.85
C PHE A 214 -28.79 1.44 -11.27
N LYS A 215 -27.91 2.45 -11.43
CA LYS A 215 -27.44 2.96 -12.72
C LYS A 215 -26.85 1.82 -13.58
N MET A 216 -25.92 1.04 -13.03
CA MET A 216 -25.29 -0.07 -13.75
C MET A 216 -26.29 -1.14 -14.20
N ALA A 217 -27.22 -1.52 -13.33
CA ALA A 217 -28.29 -2.47 -13.67
C ALA A 217 -29.21 -1.92 -14.77
N ALA A 218 -29.57 -0.63 -14.73
CA ALA A 218 -30.38 0.01 -15.76
C ALA A 218 -29.65 0.10 -17.11
N ILE A 219 -28.36 0.43 -17.12
CA ILE A 219 -27.52 0.43 -18.34
C ILE A 219 -27.45 -0.99 -18.93
N ALA A 220 -27.17 -1.99 -18.09
CA ALA A 220 -27.11 -3.39 -18.54
C ALA A 220 -28.45 -3.85 -19.14
N GLN A 221 -29.56 -3.48 -18.51
CA GLN A 221 -30.91 -3.76 -19.04
C GLN A 221 -31.13 -3.07 -20.40
N GLY A 222 -30.69 -1.83 -20.56
CA GLY A 222 -30.79 -1.09 -21.83
C GLY A 222 -29.95 -1.72 -22.95
N VAL A 223 -28.74 -2.18 -22.64
CA VAL A 223 -27.90 -2.94 -23.60
C VAL A 223 -28.59 -4.22 -24.02
N TYR A 224 -29.12 -4.98 -23.07
CA TYR A 224 -29.81 -6.23 -23.37
C TYR A 224 -31.11 -6.01 -24.15
N ALA A 225 -31.88 -4.96 -23.85
CA ALA A 225 -33.07 -4.62 -24.61
C ALA A 225 -32.75 -4.28 -26.08
N ARG A 226 -31.66 -3.55 -26.34
CA ARG A 226 -31.18 -3.29 -27.72
C ARG A 226 -30.78 -4.56 -28.45
N TYR A 227 -30.18 -5.52 -27.74
CA TYR A 227 -29.90 -6.85 -28.30
C TYR A 227 -31.17 -7.58 -28.73
N LEU A 228 -32.21 -7.59 -27.89
CA LEU A 228 -33.50 -8.20 -28.24
C LEU A 228 -34.16 -7.55 -29.47
N LEU A 229 -33.90 -6.27 -29.70
CA LEU A 229 -34.37 -5.52 -30.87
C LEU A 229 -33.47 -5.67 -32.12
N GLY A 230 -32.41 -6.48 -32.05
CA GLY A 230 -31.46 -6.68 -33.16
C GLY A 230 -30.55 -5.47 -33.43
N ASN A 231 -30.45 -4.52 -32.49
CA ASN A 231 -29.66 -3.29 -32.62
C ASN A 231 -28.48 -3.28 -31.62
N ALA A 232 -27.88 -4.45 -31.37
CA ALA A 232 -26.71 -4.58 -30.50
C ALA A 232 -25.44 -4.16 -31.21
N SER A 233 -24.62 -3.37 -30.52
CA SER A 233 -23.31 -2.91 -30.98
C SER A 233 -22.16 -3.89 -30.66
N ALA A 234 -22.38 -4.90 -29.81
CA ALA A 234 -21.36 -5.88 -29.42
C ALA A 234 -21.92 -7.32 -29.38
N GLU A 235 -21.10 -8.32 -29.76
CA GLU A 235 -21.48 -9.73 -29.83
C GLU A 235 -21.92 -10.32 -28.46
N ASN A 236 -21.32 -9.83 -27.38
CA ASN A 236 -21.65 -10.23 -26.01
C ASN A 236 -22.86 -9.49 -25.40
N SER A 237 -23.61 -8.69 -26.17
CA SER A 237 -24.74 -7.91 -25.61
C SER A 237 -25.84 -8.78 -24.97
N HIS A 238 -25.97 -10.05 -25.39
CA HIS A 238 -26.90 -11.03 -24.83
C HIS A 238 -26.57 -11.45 -23.39
N GLU A 239 -25.30 -11.33 -23.00
CA GLU A 239 -24.80 -11.72 -21.68
C GLU A 239 -25.21 -10.73 -20.58
N PHE A 240 -25.51 -9.49 -20.95
CA PHE A 240 -25.90 -8.43 -20.01
C PHE A 240 -27.18 -8.76 -19.25
N ALA A 241 -28.07 -9.61 -19.80
CA ALA A 241 -29.26 -10.11 -19.11
C ALA A 241 -28.91 -10.76 -17.76
N LYS A 242 -27.78 -11.47 -17.69
CA LYS A 242 -27.36 -12.26 -16.53
C LYS A 242 -26.86 -11.39 -15.37
N ILE A 243 -26.50 -10.13 -15.64
CA ILE A 243 -25.90 -9.23 -14.64
C ILE A 243 -26.89 -8.23 -14.02
N VAL A 244 -28.03 -7.95 -14.67
CA VAL A 244 -29.02 -6.96 -14.19
C VAL A 244 -29.51 -7.30 -12.78
N LYS A 245 -29.98 -8.54 -12.56
CA LYS A 245 -30.51 -8.97 -11.27
C LYS A 245 -29.44 -8.98 -10.16
N PRO A 246 -28.23 -9.58 -10.35
CA PRO A 246 -27.16 -9.50 -9.37
C PRO A 246 -26.77 -8.07 -8.96
N LEU A 247 -26.68 -7.14 -9.92
CA LEU A 247 -26.38 -5.74 -9.64
C LEU A 247 -27.49 -5.08 -8.81
N ALA A 248 -28.74 -5.33 -9.15
CA ALA A 248 -29.90 -4.84 -8.40
C ALA A 248 -29.94 -5.34 -6.95
N GLU A 249 -29.72 -6.65 -6.76
CA GLU A 249 -29.69 -7.26 -5.43
C GLU A 249 -28.56 -6.70 -4.58
N ARG A 250 -27.38 -6.50 -5.19
CA ARG A 250 -26.23 -5.92 -4.49
C ARG A 250 -26.46 -4.46 -4.10
N GLY A 251 -27.05 -3.65 -4.97
CA GLY A 251 -27.44 -2.28 -4.65
C GLY A 251 -28.42 -2.21 -3.47
N LEU A 252 -29.40 -3.12 -3.42
CA LEU A 252 -30.38 -3.21 -2.33
C LEU A 252 -29.78 -3.72 -1.02
N GLU A 253 -28.77 -4.59 -1.08
CA GLU A 253 -28.02 -5.03 0.10
C GLU A 253 -27.22 -3.86 0.69
N LEU A 254 -26.48 -3.13 -0.15
CA LEU A 254 -25.66 -1.99 0.26
C LEU A 254 -26.52 -0.86 0.82
N SER A 255 -27.73 -0.66 0.31
CA SER A 255 -28.65 0.38 0.81
C SER A 255 -29.04 0.16 2.27
N LYS A 256 -29.13 -1.10 2.72
CA LYS A 256 -29.53 -1.50 4.08
C LYS A 256 -28.37 -1.68 5.04
N ARG A 257 -27.14 -1.49 4.58
CA ARG A 257 -25.94 -1.82 5.35
C ARG A 257 -25.70 -0.77 6.44
N SER A 258 -25.56 -1.20 7.70
CA SER A 258 -25.33 -0.28 8.83
C SER A 258 -23.88 0.18 8.99
N SER A 259 -22.92 -0.52 8.37
CA SER A 259 -21.50 -0.17 8.39
C SER A 259 -20.75 -0.80 7.21
N PHE A 260 -19.88 -0.03 6.56
CA PHE A 260 -18.91 -0.54 5.57
C PHE A 260 -17.67 -1.17 6.19
N SER A 261 -17.48 -1.01 7.51
CA SER A 261 -16.36 -1.60 8.24
C SER A 261 -16.33 -3.10 7.97
N SER A 262 -15.27 -3.56 7.32
CA SER A 262 -14.75 -4.90 7.61
C SER A 262 -14.70 -5.05 9.14
N ARG A 263 -15.18 -6.17 9.70
CA ARG A 263 -15.16 -6.36 11.16
C ARG A 263 -13.73 -6.07 11.64
N HIS A 264 -13.62 -5.07 12.51
CA HIS A 264 -12.40 -4.38 12.94
C HIS A 264 -11.87 -3.38 11.91
N HIS A 265 -12.13 -2.09 12.10
CA HIS A 265 -11.12 -1.00 12.16
C HIS A 265 -11.85 0.31 12.54
N ARG A 266 -11.66 0.79 13.77
CA ARG A 266 -12.02 2.16 14.15
C ARG A 266 -11.00 3.08 13.49
N ILE A 267 -11.46 3.98 12.63
CA ILE A 267 -10.62 4.96 11.93
C ILE A 267 -10.19 6.03 12.94
N SER A 268 -8.94 5.95 13.38
CA SER A 268 -8.21 7.05 14.03
C SER A 268 -7.14 7.54 13.05
N GLY A 269 -7.51 8.37 12.07
CA GLY A 269 -6.63 9.35 11.38
C GLY A 269 -5.25 8.96 10.82
N GLU A 270 -4.83 7.69 10.83
CA GLU A 270 -3.46 7.29 10.50
C GLU A 270 -3.41 6.63 9.13
N LEU A 271 -2.62 7.22 8.24
CA LEU A 271 -2.47 6.91 6.82
C LEU A 271 -1.86 5.55 6.49
N PHE A 272 -1.45 4.78 7.50
CA PHE A 272 -0.69 3.56 7.36
C PHE A 272 -1.18 2.57 8.42
N HIS A 273 -1.96 1.58 7.99
CA HIS A 273 -2.45 0.56 8.92
C HIS A 273 -1.40 -0.53 9.11
N GLN A 274 -1.01 -0.73 10.38
CA GLN A 274 -0.25 -1.89 10.79
C GLN A 274 -1.02 -3.16 10.44
N SER A 275 -0.35 -4.17 9.88
CA SER A 275 -0.96 -5.46 9.57
C SER A 275 -1.54 -6.11 10.83
N ARG A 276 -2.54 -6.98 10.70
CA ARG A 276 -3.11 -7.71 11.85
C ARG A 276 -2.01 -8.42 12.65
N LYS A 277 -1.07 -9.05 11.95
CA LYS A 277 0.09 -9.72 12.57
C LYS A 277 0.98 -8.71 13.29
N GLY A 278 1.26 -7.56 12.67
CA GLY A 278 2.00 -6.47 13.29
C GLY A 278 1.33 -5.96 14.57
N GLN A 279 0.01 -5.76 14.56
CA GLN A 279 -0.76 -5.34 15.74
C GLN A 279 -0.70 -6.38 16.87
N GLU A 280 -0.87 -7.66 16.53
CA GLU A 280 -0.81 -8.77 17.49
C GLU A 280 0.58 -8.88 18.13
N ILE A 281 1.65 -8.80 17.33
CA ILE A 281 3.03 -8.83 17.83
C ILE A 281 3.35 -7.58 18.64
N LEU A 282 2.95 -6.38 18.19
CA LEU A 282 3.16 -5.14 18.93
C LEU A 282 2.48 -5.19 20.31
N LEU A 283 1.26 -5.74 20.40
CA LEU A 283 0.57 -5.92 21.67
C LEU A 283 1.34 -6.87 22.60
N LYS A 284 1.82 -8.01 22.07
CA LYS A 284 2.65 -8.94 22.83
C LYS A 284 3.95 -8.30 23.30
N VAL A 285 4.65 -7.55 22.44
CA VAL A 285 5.87 -6.82 22.81
C VAL A 285 5.57 -5.80 23.92
N LYS A 286 4.52 -4.98 23.79
CA LYS A 286 4.10 -4.04 24.85
C LYS A 286 3.82 -4.74 26.18
N GLN A 287 3.16 -5.89 26.12
CA GLN A 287 2.88 -6.69 27.32
C GLN A 287 4.16 -7.26 27.93
N PHE A 288 5.05 -7.85 27.12
CA PHE A 288 6.33 -8.39 27.54
C PHE A 288 7.22 -7.29 28.13
N MET A 289 7.24 -6.11 27.51
CA MET A 289 7.93 -4.93 28.01
C MET A 289 7.46 -4.57 29.42
N LYS A 290 6.13 -4.51 29.62
CA LYS A 290 5.51 -4.18 30.90
C LYS A 290 5.74 -5.24 31.99
N GLN A 291 5.65 -6.52 31.63
CA GLN A 291 5.67 -7.62 32.58
C GLN A 291 7.09 -8.08 32.94
N HIS A 292 8.05 -7.95 32.03
CA HIS A 292 9.37 -8.55 32.17
C HIS A 292 10.52 -7.55 32.03
N ILE A 293 10.48 -6.66 31.04
CA ILE A 293 11.61 -5.75 30.75
C ILE A 293 11.65 -4.57 31.73
N TYR A 294 10.59 -3.76 31.85
CA TYR A 294 10.59 -2.61 32.76
C TYR A 294 10.87 -3.01 34.23
N PRO A 295 10.33 -4.12 34.76
CA PRO A 295 10.69 -4.58 36.10
C PRO A 295 12.17 -4.97 36.25
N ALA A 296 12.81 -5.51 35.21
CA ALA A 296 14.21 -5.92 35.22
C ALA A 296 15.19 -4.73 35.09
N GLU A 297 14.72 -3.57 34.64
CA GLU A 297 15.58 -2.44 34.29
C GLU A 297 16.49 -1.99 35.43
N LYS A 298 15.96 -1.87 36.66
CA LYS A 298 16.75 -1.45 37.83
C LYS A 298 17.90 -2.42 38.14
N GLU A 299 17.66 -3.72 38.00
CA GLU A 299 18.67 -4.75 38.26
C GLU A 299 19.76 -4.72 37.19
N ILE A 300 19.38 -4.58 35.92
CA ILE A 300 20.32 -4.52 34.80
C ILE A 300 21.17 -3.25 34.85
N ILE A 301 20.59 -2.09 35.19
CA ILE A 301 21.35 -0.85 35.39
C ILE A 301 22.37 -1.03 36.53
N LYS A 302 21.95 -1.63 37.66
CA LYS A 302 22.84 -1.88 38.79
C LYS A 302 23.97 -2.85 38.41
N TYR A 303 23.68 -3.87 37.61
CA TYR A 303 24.70 -4.79 37.10
C TYR A 303 25.77 -4.05 36.31
N TYR A 304 25.38 -3.26 35.30
CA TYR A 304 26.37 -2.54 34.48
C TYR A 304 27.13 -1.46 35.27
N ALA A 305 26.45 -0.73 36.15
CA ALA A 305 27.11 0.26 37.01
C ALA A 305 28.16 -0.37 37.94
N GLY A 306 27.92 -1.59 38.43
CA GLY A 306 28.84 -2.30 39.30
C GLY A 306 30.11 -2.83 38.61
N HIS A 307 30.09 -3.01 37.29
CA HIS A 307 31.21 -3.58 36.53
C HIS A 307 31.92 -2.55 35.63
N GLY A 308 31.53 -1.27 35.65
CA GLY A 308 31.99 -0.26 34.68
C GLY A 308 33.51 -0.04 34.57
N SER A 309 34.30 -0.42 35.57
CA SER A 309 35.76 -0.24 35.63
C SER A 309 36.57 -1.53 35.41
N THR A 310 35.94 -2.69 35.24
CA THR A 310 36.63 -3.98 35.06
C THR A 310 36.43 -4.55 33.66
N GLU A 311 37.19 -5.58 33.29
CA GLU A 311 36.98 -6.32 32.02
C GLU A 311 35.59 -6.96 31.94
N GLU A 312 34.94 -7.17 33.09
CA GLU A 312 33.60 -7.76 33.16
C GLU A 312 32.50 -6.83 32.64
N LYS A 313 32.79 -5.55 32.41
CA LYS A 313 31.83 -4.59 31.84
C LYS A 313 31.24 -5.02 30.50
N TRP A 314 31.93 -5.90 29.77
CA TRP A 314 31.49 -6.40 28.47
C TRP A 314 30.67 -7.68 28.54
N LYS A 315 30.62 -8.34 29.71
CA LYS A 315 29.75 -9.51 29.92
C LYS A 315 28.29 -9.06 30.05
N LYS A 316 27.37 -9.92 29.63
CA LYS A 316 25.94 -9.69 29.72
C LYS A 316 25.38 -10.21 31.06
N PRO A 317 24.41 -9.53 31.68
CA PRO A 317 23.81 -10.00 32.91
C PRO A 317 23.05 -11.31 32.67
N PRO A 318 23.14 -12.31 33.58
CA PRO A 318 22.39 -13.57 33.45
C PRO A 318 20.87 -13.40 33.37
N LEU A 319 20.33 -12.30 33.91
CA LEU A 319 18.93 -11.94 33.75
C LEU A 319 18.55 -11.68 32.29
N LEU A 320 19.45 -11.12 31.49
CA LEU A 320 19.21 -10.85 30.07
C LEU A 320 19.02 -12.13 29.27
N GLU A 321 19.82 -13.17 29.55
CA GLU A 321 19.68 -14.47 28.89
C GLU A 321 18.35 -15.14 29.23
N ARG A 322 17.91 -15.06 30.50
CA ARG A 322 16.57 -15.53 30.90
C ARG A 322 15.45 -14.79 30.16
N LEU A 323 15.57 -13.48 29.99
CA LEU A 323 14.60 -12.68 29.23
C LEU A 323 14.58 -13.07 27.74
N LYS A 324 15.76 -13.34 27.13
CA LYS A 324 15.86 -13.84 25.75
C LYS A 324 15.16 -15.19 25.58
N GLU A 325 15.35 -16.13 26.52
CA GLU A 325 14.68 -17.43 26.49
C GLU A 325 13.15 -17.30 26.57
N MET A 326 12.65 -16.41 27.43
CA MET A 326 11.22 -16.10 27.53
C MET A 326 10.68 -15.47 26.24
N ALA A 327 11.40 -14.51 25.66
CA ALA A 327 11.01 -13.89 24.39
C ALA A 327 10.93 -14.92 23.24
N LYS A 328 11.92 -15.83 23.14
CA LYS A 328 11.90 -16.95 22.19
C LYS A 328 10.68 -17.84 22.38
N ALA A 329 10.37 -18.22 23.62
CA ALA A 329 9.23 -19.07 23.94
C ALA A 329 7.87 -18.46 23.52
N GLU A 330 7.78 -17.12 23.51
CA GLU A 330 6.58 -16.39 23.07
C GLU A 330 6.57 -16.05 21.57
N GLY A 331 7.61 -16.43 20.83
CA GLY A 331 7.78 -16.10 19.42
C GLY A 331 8.15 -14.63 19.15
N LEU A 332 8.71 -13.94 20.14
CA LEU A 332 9.15 -12.54 20.06
C LEU A 332 10.65 -12.48 19.73
N TRP A 333 11.06 -13.01 18.58
CA TRP A 333 12.47 -13.19 18.25
C TRP A 333 12.75 -12.90 16.77
N ASN A 334 13.87 -12.24 16.47
CA ASN A 334 14.26 -11.83 15.11
C ASN A 334 13.19 -10.99 14.38
N LEU A 335 12.47 -10.15 15.13
CA LEU A 335 11.31 -9.39 14.63
C LEU A 335 11.67 -8.43 13.48
N PHE A 336 12.93 -7.99 13.43
CA PHE A 336 13.46 -7.06 12.44
C PHE A 336 13.57 -7.63 11.02
N LEU A 337 13.66 -8.97 10.87
CA LEU A 337 13.98 -9.61 9.60
C LEU A 337 12.71 -10.15 8.92
N PRO A 338 12.22 -9.54 7.81
CA PRO A 338 10.92 -9.89 7.22
C PRO A 338 10.79 -11.36 6.82
N ASP A 339 11.84 -11.98 6.28
CA ASP A 339 11.80 -13.37 5.82
C ASP A 339 11.70 -14.38 6.98
N VAL A 340 12.00 -13.95 8.20
CA VAL A 340 11.85 -14.76 9.43
C VAL A 340 10.57 -14.37 10.17
N SER A 341 10.36 -13.09 10.42
CA SER A 341 9.26 -12.59 11.24
C SER A 341 7.94 -12.54 10.48
N GLY A 342 7.98 -12.43 9.15
CA GLY A 342 6.84 -12.13 8.28
C GLY A 342 6.15 -10.81 8.64
N LEU A 343 6.91 -9.84 9.12
CA LEU A 343 6.46 -8.47 9.41
C LEU A 343 6.92 -7.52 8.31
N SER A 344 6.09 -6.54 7.97
CA SER A 344 6.51 -5.43 7.11
C SER A 344 7.42 -4.45 7.87
N GLN A 345 8.10 -3.57 7.13
CA GLN A 345 8.90 -2.50 7.74
C GLN A 345 8.05 -1.55 8.58
N LEU A 346 6.81 -1.27 8.15
CA LEU A 346 5.85 -0.47 8.93
C LEU A 346 5.47 -1.17 10.24
N ASP A 347 5.23 -2.49 10.20
CA ASP A 347 4.90 -3.26 11.38
C ASP A 347 6.03 -3.23 12.41
N TYR A 348 7.27 -3.45 11.93
CA TYR A 348 8.45 -3.45 12.76
C TYR A 348 8.79 -2.06 13.30
N ALA A 349 8.50 -0.96 12.57
CA ALA A 349 8.77 0.39 13.03
C ALA A 349 8.13 0.70 14.40
N LEU A 350 6.85 0.34 14.57
CA LEU A 350 6.12 0.55 15.83
C LEU A 350 6.62 -0.37 16.96
N ILE A 351 7.08 -1.58 16.60
CA ILE A 351 7.70 -2.51 17.55
C ILE A 351 9.06 -1.96 18.01
N ALA A 352 9.89 -1.49 17.07
CA ALA A 352 11.18 -0.89 17.34
C ALA A 352 11.03 0.36 18.23
N GLU A 353 10.03 1.21 17.97
CA GLU A 353 9.69 2.35 18.83
C GLU A 353 9.42 1.91 20.28
N GLU A 354 8.68 0.83 20.48
CA GLU A 354 8.43 0.29 21.82
C GLU A 354 9.72 -0.21 22.48
N THR A 355 10.56 -0.98 21.75
CA THR A 355 11.84 -1.46 22.30
C THR A 355 12.81 -0.32 22.59
N GLY A 356 12.75 0.78 21.85
CA GLY A 356 13.60 1.95 22.04
C GLY A 356 13.39 2.66 23.39
N LYS A 357 12.32 2.34 24.11
CA LYS A 357 12.01 2.89 25.44
C LYS A 357 12.88 2.30 26.56
N CYS A 358 13.63 1.23 26.29
CA CYS A 358 14.53 0.61 27.26
C CYS A 358 15.81 0.10 26.60
N PHE A 359 16.98 0.48 27.13
CA PHE A 359 18.26 0.34 26.42
C PHE A 359 18.70 -1.11 26.11
N PHE A 360 18.20 -2.11 26.84
CA PHE A 360 18.52 -3.52 26.62
C PHE A 360 17.38 -4.31 25.95
N ALA A 361 16.21 -3.70 25.75
CA ALA A 361 15.06 -4.39 25.15
C ALA A 361 15.33 -4.90 23.73
N PRO A 362 16.01 -4.16 22.82
CA PRO A 362 16.33 -4.70 21.51
C PRO A 362 17.15 -5.99 21.59
N GLU A 363 18.04 -6.14 22.56
CA GLU A 363 18.85 -7.35 22.72
C GLU A 363 18.02 -8.55 23.20
N VAL A 364 16.98 -8.31 24.01
CA VAL A 364 16.05 -9.37 24.47
C VAL A 364 15.28 -10.00 23.30
N PHE A 365 14.94 -9.21 22.27
CA PHE A 365 14.21 -9.69 21.09
C PHE A 365 15.12 -10.03 19.89
N ASN A 366 16.44 -10.06 20.09
CA ASN A 366 17.47 -10.22 19.05
C ASN A 366 17.40 -9.19 17.91
N CYS A 367 17.06 -7.96 18.26
CA CYS A 367 16.81 -6.84 17.36
C CYS A 367 17.80 -5.68 17.58
N HIS A 368 18.96 -5.96 18.17
CA HIS A 368 19.95 -4.95 18.52
C HIS A 368 21.04 -4.76 17.44
N ALA A 369 21.51 -3.52 17.30
CA ALA A 369 22.70 -3.22 16.51
C ALA A 369 23.98 -3.60 17.27
N PRO A 370 25.07 -4.00 16.57
CA PRO A 370 25.21 -4.06 15.11
C PRO A 370 24.70 -5.36 14.48
N ASP A 371 24.24 -6.33 15.28
CA ASP A 371 23.95 -7.69 14.82
C ASP A 371 22.84 -7.77 13.78
N THR A 372 21.78 -6.96 13.88
CA THR A 372 20.71 -6.94 12.86
C THR A 372 21.22 -6.59 11.47
N GLY A 373 22.05 -5.55 11.34
CA GLY A 373 22.64 -5.16 10.06
C GLY A 373 23.59 -6.22 9.51
N ASN A 374 24.37 -6.87 10.38
CA ASN A 374 25.26 -7.96 9.97
C ASN A 374 24.47 -9.22 9.54
N MET A 375 23.37 -9.54 10.23
CA MET A 375 22.45 -10.61 9.82
C MET A 375 21.81 -10.29 8.47
N GLU A 376 21.39 -9.06 8.21
CA GLU A 376 20.85 -8.64 6.91
C GLU A 376 21.87 -8.79 5.77
N VAL A 377 23.13 -8.42 6.01
CA VAL A 377 24.22 -8.60 5.04
C VAL A 377 24.41 -10.07 4.69
N LEU A 378 24.50 -10.94 5.70
CA LEU A 378 24.66 -12.39 5.48
C LEU A 378 23.42 -13.02 4.83
N HIS A 379 22.23 -12.57 5.22
CA HIS A 379 20.97 -13.03 4.66
C HIS A 379 20.88 -12.73 3.15
N MET A 380 21.18 -11.49 2.75
CA MET A 380 21.06 -11.05 1.36
C MET A 380 22.21 -11.52 0.46
N TYR A 381 23.44 -11.57 0.98
CA TYR A 381 24.65 -11.73 0.16
C TYR A 381 25.53 -12.91 0.53
N GLY A 382 25.27 -13.57 1.67
CA GLY A 382 26.04 -14.72 2.11
C GLY A 382 25.83 -15.93 1.20
N THR A 383 26.91 -16.68 0.98
CA THR A 383 26.83 -18.05 0.46
C THR A 383 26.14 -18.98 1.46
N GLU A 384 25.68 -20.14 1.02
CA GLU A 384 25.02 -21.11 1.91
C GLU A 384 25.95 -21.57 3.04
N GLU A 385 27.24 -21.73 2.75
CA GLU A 385 28.26 -22.05 3.76
C GLU A 385 28.40 -20.93 4.79
N GLN A 386 28.45 -19.66 4.33
CA GLN A 386 28.54 -18.50 5.23
C GLN A 386 27.28 -18.30 6.06
N LYS A 387 26.10 -18.55 5.50
CA LYS A 387 24.83 -18.50 6.24
C LYS A 387 24.80 -19.55 7.33
N LYS A 388 25.17 -20.79 7.02
CA LYS A 388 25.22 -21.88 7.98
C LYS A 388 26.22 -21.61 9.11
N GLU A 389 27.40 -21.11 8.77
CA GLU A 389 28.46 -20.87 9.75
C GLU A 389 28.19 -19.65 10.64
N TRP A 390 27.64 -18.57 10.08
CA TRP A 390 27.56 -17.27 10.78
C TRP A 390 26.14 -16.76 10.97
N LEU A 391 25.26 -16.87 9.97
CA LEU A 391 23.89 -16.35 10.07
C LEU A 391 23.04 -17.19 11.04
N GLU A 392 23.11 -18.52 10.96
CA GLU A 392 22.34 -19.40 11.86
C GLU A 392 22.67 -19.13 13.34
N PRO A 393 23.94 -19.11 13.79
CA PRO A 393 24.25 -18.80 15.19
C PRO A 393 23.87 -17.39 15.64
N LEU A 394 23.89 -16.40 14.73
CA LEU A 394 23.42 -15.04 15.02
C LEU A 394 21.89 -14.99 15.18
N LEU A 395 21.15 -15.65 14.27
CA LEU A 395 19.69 -15.78 14.35
C LEU A 395 19.26 -16.57 15.60
N GLU A 396 20.09 -17.48 16.09
CA GLU A 396 19.87 -18.18 17.36
C GLU A 396 20.30 -17.35 18.59
N GLY A 397 21.04 -16.25 18.41
CA GLY A 397 21.60 -15.44 19.49
C GLY A 397 22.69 -16.14 20.31
N LYS A 398 23.38 -17.14 19.74
CA LYS A 398 24.49 -17.87 20.39
C LYS A 398 25.81 -17.11 20.31
N ILE A 399 26.00 -16.34 19.24
CA ILE A 399 27.15 -15.45 19.06
C ILE A 399 26.64 -14.03 18.81
N SER A 400 27.53 -13.05 18.95
CA SER A 400 27.34 -11.70 18.44
C SER A 400 28.42 -11.40 17.40
N SER A 401 28.29 -10.24 16.75
CA SER A 401 29.16 -9.76 15.72
C SER A 401 29.50 -8.29 15.90
N CYS A 402 30.46 -7.80 15.11
CA CYS A 402 30.74 -6.38 14.99
C CYS A 402 30.90 -5.98 13.52
N PHE A 403 30.66 -4.70 13.22
CA PHE A 403 30.88 -4.14 11.89
C PHE A 403 32.09 -3.21 11.92
N CYS A 404 33.06 -3.47 11.06
CA CYS A 404 34.39 -2.85 11.07
C CYS A 404 34.62 -2.06 9.79
N MET A 405 34.13 -0.81 9.77
CA MET A 405 34.26 0.11 8.62
C MET A 405 35.09 1.35 8.95
N THR A 406 34.80 2.03 10.05
CA THR A 406 35.44 3.30 10.40
C THR A 406 36.93 3.13 10.73
N GLU A 407 37.77 4.00 10.18
CA GLU A 407 39.22 4.03 10.38
C GLU A 407 39.62 5.30 11.15
N PRO A 408 40.58 5.24 12.08
CA PRO A 408 40.99 6.39 12.88
C PRO A 408 41.78 7.43 12.09
N ASP A 409 42.55 6.98 11.09
CA ASP A 409 43.55 7.79 10.40
C ASP A 409 42.99 8.53 9.16
N VAL A 410 41.70 8.34 8.84
CA VAL A 410 41.02 8.98 7.70
C VAL A 410 39.59 9.41 8.03
N ALA A 411 39.11 10.43 7.32
CA ALA A 411 37.72 10.89 7.39
C ALA A 411 36.78 9.84 6.78
N SER A 412 36.31 8.92 7.64
CA SER A 412 35.53 7.74 7.26
C SER A 412 34.06 8.04 6.91
N SER A 413 33.62 9.30 7.01
CA SER A 413 32.29 9.73 6.52
C SER A 413 32.18 9.65 4.99
N ASP A 414 33.29 9.87 4.28
CA ASP A 414 33.42 9.46 2.87
C ASP A 414 34.07 8.08 2.82
N ALA A 415 33.26 7.06 2.54
CA ALA A 415 33.70 5.66 2.45
C ALA A 415 34.83 5.45 1.43
N THR A 416 35.00 6.34 0.45
CA THR A 416 36.09 6.22 -0.54
C THR A 416 37.47 6.51 0.02
N ASN A 417 37.57 7.09 1.23
CA ASN A 417 38.82 7.36 1.91
C ASN A 417 39.43 6.15 2.62
N MET A 418 38.69 5.06 2.80
CA MET A 418 39.19 3.87 3.51
C MET A 418 40.48 3.33 2.90
N GLN A 419 41.41 2.95 3.78
CA GLN A 419 42.76 2.51 3.43
C GLN A 419 43.09 1.11 3.94
N CYS A 420 42.29 0.53 4.85
CA CYS A 420 42.43 -0.87 5.26
C CYS A 420 42.49 -1.76 4.01
N SER A 421 43.63 -2.40 3.78
CA SER A 421 43.91 -3.17 2.57
C SER A 421 43.34 -4.58 2.67
N ILE A 422 42.74 -5.05 1.57
CA ILE A 422 42.36 -6.44 1.35
C ILE A 422 43.03 -6.88 0.06
N GLU A 423 44.05 -7.73 0.18
CA GLU A 423 44.83 -8.22 -0.94
C GLU A 423 44.62 -9.71 -1.12
N ARG A 424 44.46 -10.17 -2.36
CA ARG A 424 44.31 -11.60 -2.64
C ARG A 424 45.68 -12.25 -2.79
N ASP A 425 45.94 -13.29 -2.00
CA ASP A 425 47.14 -14.12 -2.06
C ASP A 425 46.75 -15.57 -2.36
N GLY A 426 46.79 -15.93 -3.65
CA GLY A 426 46.33 -17.23 -4.13
C GLY A 426 44.86 -17.54 -3.76
N ASN A 427 44.68 -18.44 -2.80
CA ASN A 427 43.37 -18.90 -2.33
C ASN A 427 42.89 -18.22 -1.03
N SER A 428 43.65 -17.27 -0.48
CA SER A 428 43.30 -16.53 0.73
C SER A 428 43.32 -15.01 0.47
N TYR A 429 42.89 -14.26 1.48
CA TYR A 429 43.01 -12.80 1.52
C TYR A 429 43.86 -12.39 2.71
N VAL A 430 44.73 -11.41 2.49
CA VAL A 430 45.52 -10.76 3.54
C VAL A 430 44.88 -9.40 3.82
N ILE A 431 44.55 -9.15 5.09
CA ILE A 431 43.87 -7.94 5.54
C ILE A 431 44.82 -7.14 6.44
N ASN A 432 45.13 -5.89 6.10
CA ASN A 432 45.96 -5.03 6.93
C ASN A 432 45.35 -3.63 7.07
N GLY A 433 45.11 -3.19 8.30
CA GLY A 433 44.61 -1.85 8.60
C GLY A 433 44.24 -1.66 10.06
N LYS A 434 43.71 -0.49 10.38
CA LYS A 434 43.18 -0.16 11.71
C LYS A 434 41.69 0.15 11.58
N LYS A 435 40.87 -0.38 12.49
CA LYS A 435 39.44 -0.06 12.62
C LYS A 435 39.16 0.40 14.04
N TRP A 436 38.20 1.31 14.20
CA TRP A 436 37.74 1.78 15.51
C TRP A 436 36.23 2.03 15.48
N TRP A 437 35.64 2.29 16.66
CA TRP A 437 34.18 2.34 16.84
C TRP A 437 33.45 1.05 16.44
N SER A 438 34.14 -0.09 16.49
CA SER A 438 33.57 -1.42 16.26
C SER A 438 32.71 -1.84 17.46
N SER A 439 31.47 -1.35 17.49
CA SER A 439 30.49 -1.63 18.55
C SER A 439 30.33 -3.13 18.78
N GLY A 440 30.30 -3.54 20.04
CA GLY A 440 30.10 -4.94 20.45
C GLY A 440 31.36 -5.80 20.49
N ALA A 441 32.49 -5.36 19.92
CA ALA A 441 33.73 -6.16 19.85
C ALA A 441 34.29 -6.59 21.23
N GLY A 442 34.00 -5.85 22.31
CA GLY A 442 34.41 -6.22 23.66
C GLY A 442 33.63 -7.40 24.26
N ASN A 443 32.45 -7.75 23.71
CA ASN A 443 31.64 -8.86 24.19
C ASN A 443 32.38 -10.19 23.95
N PRO A 444 32.58 -11.05 24.97
CA PRO A 444 33.21 -12.37 24.79
C PRO A 444 32.51 -13.28 23.76
N ASN A 445 31.22 -13.04 23.52
CA ASN A 445 30.44 -13.77 22.51
C ASN A 445 30.55 -13.16 21.11
N CYS A 446 31.27 -12.05 20.92
CA CYS A 446 31.56 -11.51 19.61
C CYS A 446 32.55 -12.42 18.90
N LYS A 447 32.06 -13.25 17.97
CA LYS A 447 32.87 -14.28 17.29
C LYS A 447 33.24 -13.91 15.86
N VAL A 448 32.55 -12.95 15.26
CA VAL A 448 32.74 -12.60 13.85
C VAL A 448 32.65 -11.11 13.60
N ALA A 449 33.53 -10.59 12.75
CA ALA A 449 33.51 -9.23 12.25
C ALA A 449 33.16 -9.24 10.75
N ILE A 450 32.27 -8.35 10.33
CA ILE A 450 32.15 -7.98 8.92
C ILE A 450 33.05 -6.76 8.70
N VAL A 451 34.11 -6.93 7.93
CA VAL A 451 35.15 -5.91 7.69
C VAL A 451 34.97 -5.32 6.31
N MET A 452 34.91 -3.99 6.21
CA MET A 452 34.96 -3.29 4.93
C MET A 452 36.37 -2.74 4.69
N GLY A 453 36.94 -3.04 3.53
CA GLY A 453 38.30 -2.62 3.17
C GLY A 453 38.46 -2.40 1.68
N LYS A 454 39.63 -1.90 1.30
CA LYS A 454 40.01 -1.53 -0.06
C LYS A 454 40.66 -2.71 -0.77
N THR A 455 40.05 -3.12 -1.87
CA THR A 455 40.54 -4.14 -2.79
C THR A 455 40.97 -3.43 -4.06
N LYS A 456 42.26 -3.06 -4.14
CA LYS A 456 42.78 -2.29 -5.29
C LYS A 456 42.56 -3.07 -6.59
N ASN A 457 41.81 -2.47 -7.52
CA ASN A 457 41.65 -2.99 -8.86
C ASN A 457 41.88 -1.87 -9.88
N SER A 458 43.02 -1.91 -10.58
CA SER A 458 43.43 -0.88 -11.55
C SER A 458 42.46 -0.72 -12.72
N SER A 459 41.65 -1.74 -13.01
CA SER A 459 40.65 -1.73 -14.10
C SER A 459 39.26 -1.25 -13.66
N ALA A 460 39.02 -1.11 -12.36
CA ALA A 460 37.70 -0.79 -11.82
C ALA A 460 37.54 0.71 -11.53
N SER A 461 36.32 1.23 -11.70
CA SER A 461 35.99 2.62 -11.35
C SER A 461 36.26 2.93 -9.87
N ARG A 462 36.39 4.21 -9.50
CA ARG A 462 36.58 4.66 -8.11
C ARG A 462 35.58 4.03 -7.12
N TYR A 463 34.34 3.79 -7.53
CA TYR A 463 33.28 3.22 -6.68
C TYR A 463 33.31 1.69 -6.55
N LYS A 464 34.24 1.00 -7.24
CA LYS A 464 34.41 -0.45 -7.25
C LYS A 464 35.77 -0.89 -6.67
N GLN A 465 36.25 -0.15 -5.68
CA GLN A 465 37.58 -0.35 -5.05
C GLN A 465 37.50 -0.97 -3.65
N HIS A 466 36.31 -1.38 -3.19
CA HIS A 466 36.10 -1.87 -1.83
C HIS A 466 35.37 -3.21 -1.83
N SER A 467 35.68 -4.02 -0.84
CA SER A 467 35.02 -5.30 -0.56
C SER A 467 34.60 -5.36 0.91
N MET A 468 33.59 -6.18 1.18
CA MET A 468 33.30 -6.68 2.52
C MET A 468 33.83 -8.10 2.65
N ILE A 469 34.38 -8.43 3.82
CA ILE A 469 34.92 -9.76 4.12
C ILE A 469 34.54 -10.16 5.55
N ILE A 470 34.22 -11.44 5.74
CA ILE A 470 33.91 -12.04 7.04
C ILE A 470 35.23 -12.44 7.68
N VAL A 471 35.46 -12.04 8.93
CA VAL A 471 36.69 -12.33 9.67
C VAL A 471 36.33 -12.87 11.06
N PRO A 472 36.64 -14.14 11.36
CA PRO A 472 36.55 -14.67 12.72
C PRO A 472 37.43 -13.86 13.68
N MET A 473 36.90 -13.52 14.86
CA MET A 473 37.60 -12.66 15.83
C MET A 473 38.87 -13.29 16.42
N ASP A 474 39.04 -14.60 16.28
CA ASP A 474 40.20 -15.40 16.73
C ASP A 474 41.22 -15.69 15.63
N THR A 475 41.04 -15.11 14.44
CA THR A 475 42.02 -15.20 13.34
C THR A 475 43.34 -14.49 13.74
N PRO A 476 44.51 -15.16 13.64
CA PRO A 476 45.81 -14.61 14.07
C PRO A 476 46.28 -13.35 13.33
#